data_AF-A0A0G0JQC9-F1
#
_entry.id   AF-A0A0G0JQC9-F1
#
_cell.length_a   1.000
_cell.length_b   1.000
_cell.length_c   1.000
_cell.angle_alpha   90.00
_cell.angle_beta   90.00
_cell.angle_gamma   90.00
#
_symmetry.space_group_name_H-M   'P 1'
#
loop_
_entity.id
_entity.type
_entity.pdbx_description
1 polymer ?
#
loop_
_entity_poly.entity_id
_entity_poly.type
_entity_poly.pdbx_seq_one_letter_code
_entity_poly.pdbx_strand_id
1 'polypeptide(L)'
;MDFVVQQIISLMVGLVVLTIVLALLGLLFYGFMIWYRWKDREKTSLDLVTLLIAVPHDNEVKIDSMEQIISSLGSIYKGTKFKWQQNFISQPSLSFEIVAKRDDIKFYISTPKKLRDLIEKQVYSIYGGADISEAEEPNIFFEKGKVEYAWLGIKKSPFYPLKTYKDMAVDPLSAIASTLSKLGDEETVAIQLVISPTNGNWAKAGRSFISTTKKSESNPEKASYRIDARQLEAIESKCSQPGFETAIRLVSCAPSSELAKMNISNLKSTFSQFESNWNKLSTRKLKLKGLFITDFIYKYPVVFWRGGETILSASEIASIFHLPNKSIEVPSINWLKAKKAPAPADTPTEGLYVGENYYRGVKKKFYITDKDRQRHFYIVGQTGVGKSWLLANMALQDIKAGKGVCFIDPHDTFEMILERIPPERAEDVIYFDPSMTDRPMGFNVMECEREDQKDFVTSSIINLMYKLYDPYKTGIVGPRFEHS
;
A
#
# COMPACT_ATOMS: atom_id res chain seq x y z
N MET A 1 -47.63 -7.32 65.47
CA MET A 1 -47.36 -6.59 64.21
C MET A 1 -45.87 -6.57 63.89
N ASP A 2 -45.00 -6.43 64.89
CA ASP A 2 -43.54 -6.24 64.67
C ASP A 2 -42.80 -7.42 64.02
N PHE A 3 -43.21 -8.66 64.29
CA PHE A 3 -42.57 -9.85 63.71
C PHE A 3 -42.77 -9.96 62.18
N VAL A 4 -43.99 -9.70 61.71
CA VAL A 4 -44.31 -9.74 60.27
C VAL A 4 -43.61 -8.59 59.54
N VAL A 5 -43.55 -7.40 60.16
CA VAL A 5 -42.82 -6.25 59.60
C VAL A 5 -41.32 -6.53 59.53
N GLN A 6 -40.71 -7.14 60.57
CA GLN A 6 -39.31 -7.56 60.53
C GLN A 6 -39.03 -8.62 59.45
N GLN A 7 -39.92 -9.59 59.25
CA GLN A 7 -39.77 -10.58 58.18
C GLN A 7 -39.86 -9.95 56.79
N ILE A 8 -40.78 -9.01 56.57
CA ILE A 8 -40.91 -8.28 55.30
C ILE A 8 -39.66 -7.43 55.03
N ILE A 9 -39.13 -6.73 56.04
CA ILE A 9 -37.90 -5.94 55.91
C ILE A 9 -36.71 -6.86 55.58
N SER A 10 -36.56 -7.99 56.27
CA SER A 10 -35.49 -8.96 56.00
C SER A 10 -35.57 -9.52 54.57
N LEU A 11 -36.78 -9.83 54.08
CA LEU A 11 -37.00 -10.28 52.71
C LEU A 11 -36.64 -9.20 51.68
N MET A 12 -37.05 -7.95 51.91
CA MET A 12 -36.72 -6.83 51.02
C MET A 12 -35.21 -6.56 50.98
N VAL A 13 -34.53 -6.57 52.14
CA VAL A 13 -33.07 -6.44 52.21
C VAL A 13 -32.40 -7.60 51.47
N GLY A 14 -32.88 -8.83 51.65
CA GLY A 14 -32.40 -10.01 50.92
C GLY A 14 -32.54 -9.87 49.39
N LEU A 15 -33.68 -9.38 48.90
CA LEU A 15 -33.90 -9.13 47.47
C LEU A 15 -32.99 -8.04 46.91
N VAL A 16 -32.77 -6.95 47.66
CA VAL A 16 -31.86 -5.88 47.26
C VAL A 16 -30.41 -6.39 47.20
N VAL A 17 -29.96 -7.12 48.22
CA VAL A 17 -28.62 -7.73 48.25
C VAL A 17 -28.46 -8.73 47.09
N LEU A 18 -29.44 -9.59 46.85
CA LEU A 18 -29.42 -10.53 45.72
C LEU A 18 -29.32 -9.80 44.38
N THR A 19 -30.08 -8.72 44.20
CA THR A 19 -30.05 -7.91 42.97
C THR A 19 -28.68 -7.26 42.77
N ILE A 20 -28.07 -6.73 43.83
CA ILE A 20 -26.72 -6.15 43.78
C ILE A 20 -25.68 -7.22 43.45
N VAL A 21 -25.74 -8.40 44.08
CA VAL A 21 -24.82 -9.51 43.81
C VAL A 21 -24.97 -9.99 42.37
N LEU A 22 -26.19 -10.17 41.86
CA LEU A 22 -26.43 -10.54 40.47
C LEU A 22 -25.93 -9.47 39.50
N ALA A 23 -26.09 -8.18 39.82
CA ALA A 23 -25.56 -7.09 39.02
C ALA A 23 -24.02 -7.09 39.00
N LEU A 24 -23.37 -7.32 40.15
CA LEU A 24 -21.91 -7.43 40.24
C LEU A 24 -21.37 -8.65 39.49
N LEU A 25 -22.02 -9.81 39.63
CA LEU A 25 -21.68 -11.01 38.87
C LEU A 25 -21.86 -10.78 37.37
N GLY A 26 -22.93 -10.09 36.96
CA GLY A 26 -23.17 -9.69 35.58
C GLY A 26 -22.08 -8.76 35.04
N LEU A 27 -21.62 -7.78 35.83
CA LEU A 27 -20.52 -6.89 35.47
C LEU A 27 -19.18 -7.61 35.37
N LEU A 28 -18.87 -8.49 36.32
CA LEU A 28 -17.67 -9.31 36.30
C LEU A 28 -17.66 -10.27 35.10
N PHE A 29 -18.80 -10.92 34.83
CA PHE A 29 -18.97 -11.75 33.65
C PHE A 29 -18.79 -10.94 32.37
N TYR A 30 -19.44 -9.78 32.25
CA TYR A 30 -19.29 -8.90 31.09
C TYR A 30 -17.82 -8.45 30.90
N GLY A 31 -17.14 -8.07 31.97
CA GLY A 31 -15.71 -7.71 31.96
C GLY A 31 -14.82 -8.88 31.54
N PHE A 32 -15.06 -10.07 32.08
CA PHE A 32 -14.38 -11.30 31.68
C PHE A 32 -14.62 -11.62 30.20
N MET A 33 -15.84 -11.47 29.70
CA MET A 33 -16.18 -11.74 28.30
C MET A 33 -15.50 -10.75 27.34
N ILE A 34 -15.40 -9.48 27.71
CA ILE A 34 -14.62 -8.49 26.94
C ILE A 34 -13.14 -8.84 26.95
N TRP A 35 -12.59 -9.12 28.13
CA TRP A 35 -11.19 -9.55 28.24
C TRP A 35 -10.94 -10.80 27.39
N TYR A 36 -11.81 -11.79 27.46
CA TYR A 36 -11.70 -13.02 26.67
C TYR A 36 -11.75 -12.77 25.17
N ARG A 37 -12.65 -11.88 24.71
CA ARG A 37 -12.72 -11.46 23.29
C ARG A 37 -11.41 -10.82 22.83
N TRP A 38 -10.77 -10.03 23.69
CA TRP A 38 -9.65 -9.17 23.32
C TRP A 38 -8.28 -9.62 23.85
N LYS A 39 -8.20 -10.77 24.51
CA LYS A 39 -6.95 -11.29 25.12
C LYS A 39 -5.81 -11.44 24.12
N ASP A 40 -6.13 -11.80 22.87
CA ASP A 40 -5.15 -12.07 21.81
C ASP A 40 -4.93 -10.87 20.88
N ARG A 41 -5.46 -9.68 21.21
CA ARG A 41 -5.40 -8.51 20.32
C ARG A 41 -3.97 -8.05 20.01
N GLU A 42 -3.09 -8.10 21.01
CA GLU A 42 -1.69 -7.68 20.89
C GLU A 42 -0.92 -8.64 20.00
N LYS A 43 -1.06 -9.94 20.25
CA LYS A 43 -0.52 -10.98 19.37
C LYS A 43 -1.03 -10.86 17.93
N THR A 44 -2.31 -10.54 17.76
CA THR A 44 -2.92 -10.35 16.42
C THR A 44 -2.35 -9.11 15.72
N SER A 45 -2.15 -8.02 16.46
CA SER A 45 -1.54 -6.78 15.96
C SER A 45 -0.10 -6.99 15.51
N LEU A 46 0.70 -7.71 16.31
CA LEU A 46 2.10 -8.01 16.00
C LEU A 46 2.27 -9.02 14.84
N ASP A 47 1.22 -9.77 14.48
CA ASP A 47 1.19 -10.70 13.33
C ASP A 47 0.64 -10.04 12.04
N LEU A 48 0.37 -8.73 12.07
CA LEU A 48 -0.02 -7.99 10.87
C LEU A 48 1.19 -7.83 9.93
N VAL A 49 0.92 -7.97 8.64
CA VAL A 49 1.84 -7.60 7.56
C VAL A 49 1.31 -6.33 6.92
N THR A 50 2.15 -5.32 6.81
CA THR A 50 1.83 -4.03 6.19
C THR A 50 2.26 -4.06 4.72
N LEU A 51 1.29 -3.91 3.82
CA LEU A 51 1.50 -3.91 2.38
C LEU A 51 1.40 -2.47 1.85
N LEU A 52 2.46 -1.97 1.23
CA LEU A 52 2.42 -0.74 0.44
C LEU A 52 1.86 -1.08 -0.94
N ILE A 53 0.84 -0.33 -1.37
CA ILE A 53 0.18 -0.53 -2.65
C ILE A 53 0.34 0.74 -3.49
N ALA A 54 1.02 0.59 -4.62
CA ALA A 54 1.16 1.65 -5.61
C ALA A 54 0.50 1.22 -6.92
N VAL A 55 -0.07 2.18 -7.63
CA VAL A 55 -0.73 1.96 -8.93
C VAL A 55 -0.08 2.85 -9.99
N PRO A 56 -0.16 2.48 -11.28
CA PRO A 56 0.31 3.32 -12.38
C PRO A 56 -0.47 4.64 -12.46
N HIS A 57 0.17 5.70 -12.93
CA HIS A 57 -0.48 7.00 -13.13
C HIS A 57 -1.65 6.94 -14.14
N ASP A 58 -1.57 6.05 -15.13
CA ASP A 58 -2.63 5.80 -16.11
C ASP A 58 -3.72 4.83 -15.61
N ASN A 59 -3.82 4.59 -14.30
CA ASN A 59 -4.81 3.69 -13.73
C ASN A 59 -6.25 4.17 -14.04
N GLU A 60 -7.03 3.34 -14.74
CA GLU A 60 -8.43 3.64 -15.10
C GLU A 60 -9.45 2.89 -14.23
N VAL A 61 -8.99 2.14 -13.24
CA VAL A 61 -9.87 1.35 -12.36
C VAL A 61 -10.79 2.28 -11.57
N LYS A 62 -12.09 1.99 -11.65
CA LYS A 62 -13.15 2.75 -10.98
C LYS A 62 -13.27 2.38 -9.50
N ILE A 63 -13.90 3.28 -8.72
CA ILE A 63 -14.06 3.15 -7.25
C ILE A 63 -14.90 1.92 -6.87
N ASP A 64 -15.86 1.53 -7.72
CA ASP A 64 -16.67 0.31 -7.56
C ASP A 64 -15.86 -0.97 -7.44
N SER A 65 -14.64 -0.97 -8.00
CA SER A 65 -13.76 -2.11 -7.91
C SER A 65 -13.15 -2.26 -6.51
N MET A 66 -12.89 -1.15 -5.81
CA MET A 66 -12.53 -1.19 -4.38
C MET A 66 -13.73 -1.65 -3.51
N GLU A 67 -14.95 -1.25 -3.86
CA GLU A 67 -16.18 -1.77 -3.21
C GLU A 67 -16.24 -3.30 -3.31
N GLN A 68 -15.88 -3.89 -4.46
CA GLN A 68 -15.82 -5.35 -4.64
C GLN A 68 -14.78 -6.00 -3.72
N ILE A 69 -13.56 -5.43 -3.61
CA ILE A 69 -12.52 -5.93 -2.70
C ILE A 69 -13.04 -5.93 -1.27
N ILE A 70 -13.56 -4.78 -0.80
CA ILE A 70 -14.06 -4.65 0.57
C ILE A 70 -15.24 -5.61 0.80
N SER A 71 -16.15 -5.74 -0.16
CA SER A 71 -17.28 -6.67 -0.08
C SER A 71 -16.82 -8.12 0.08
N SER A 72 -15.77 -8.53 -0.62
CA SER A 72 -15.18 -9.88 -0.50
C SER A 72 -14.67 -10.18 0.92
N LEU A 73 -14.28 -9.15 1.69
CA LEU A 73 -13.88 -9.27 3.09
C LEU A 73 -15.06 -9.57 4.03
N GLY A 74 -16.31 -9.56 3.55
CA GLY A 74 -17.42 -10.13 4.31
C GLY A 74 -17.24 -11.63 4.57
N SER A 75 -16.52 -12.34 3.68
CA SER A 75 -16.30 -13.79 3.76
C SER A 75 -15.38 -14.24 4.90
N ILE A 76 -14.53 -13.34 5.43
CA ILE A 76 -13.62 -13.66 6.54
C ILE A 76 -14.30 -13.61 7.92
N TYR A 77 -15.62 -13.37 7.96
CA TYR A 77 -16.40 -13.36 9.20
C TYR A 77 -16.31 -14.69 9.95
N LYS A 78 -15.94 -14.63 11.24
CA LYS A 78 -15.87 -15.81 12.11
C LYS A 78 -17.21 -16.02 12.81
N GLY A 79 -17.98 -16.97 12.27
CA GLY A 79 -19.22 -17.45 12.87
C GLY A 79 -19.00 -18.43 14.03
N THR A 80 -19.97 -18.55 14.94
CA THR A 80 -20.04 -19.60 15.96
C THR A 80 -21.33 -20.42 15.86
N LYS A 81 -21.26 -21.68 16.32
CA LYS A 81 -22.44 -22.56 16.46
C LYS A 81 -23.50 -21.95 17.37
N PHE A 82 -23.09 -21.25 18.43
CA PHE A 82 -24.00 -20.67 19.41
C PHE A 82 -24.09 -19.15 19.25
N LYS A 83 -25.23 -18.66 18.75
CA LYS A 83 -25.43 -17.22 18.44
C LYS A 83 -25.15 -16.28 19.62
N TRP A 84 -25.46 -16.70 20.85
CA TRP A 84 -25.19 -15.90 22.03
C TRP A 84 -23.68 -15.66 22.26
N GLN A 85 -22.83 -16.55 21.74
CA GLN A 85 -21.37 -16.42 21.83
C GLN A 85 -20.77 -15.48 20.79
N GLN A 86 -21.53 -15.13 19.75
CA GLN A 86 -21.01 -14.41 18.58
C GLN A 86 -20.40 -13.05 18.92
N ASN A 87 -20.98 -12.36 19.89
CA ASN A 87 -20.51 -11.04 20.34
C ASN A 87 -19.20 -11.12 21.13
N PHE A 88 -18.72 -12.31 21.46
CA PHE A 88 -17.51 -12.55 22.25
C PHE A 88 -16.34 -13.09 21.42
N ILE A 89 -16.54 -13.33 20.13
CA ILE A 89 -15.50 -13.78 19.22
C ILE A 89 -14.90 -12.58 18.51
N SER A 90 -13.59 -12.40 18.66
CA SER A 90 -12.85 -11.38 17.91
C SER A 90 -12.91 -11.68 16.42
N GLN A 91 -13.35 -10.69 15.66
CA GLN A 91 -13.38 -10.74 14.20
C GLN A 91 -12.01 -10.35 13.65
N PRO A 92 -11.55 -10.95 12.54
CA PRO A 92 -10.31 -10.54 11.90
C PRO A 92 -10.45 -9.08 11.44
N SER A 93 -9.43 -8.28 11.76
CA SER A 93 -9.39 -6.85 11.42
C SER A 93 -8.31 -6.56 10.40
N LEU A 94 -8.59 -5.61 9.51
CA LEU A 94 -7.65 -5.07 8.53
C LEU A 94 -7.58 -3.55 8.69
N SER A 95 -6.41 -2.98 8.44
CA SER A 95 -6.22 -1.52 8.44
C SER A 95 -6.01 -1.04 7.00
N PHE A 96 -6.81 -0.07 6.55
CA PHE A 96 -6.62 0.64 5.28
C PHE A 96 -6.13 2.04 5.59
N GLU A 97 -4.97 2.42 5.07
CA GLU A 97 -4.25 3.60 5.54
C GLU A 97 -3.77 4.49 4.40
N ILE A 98 -4.01 5.79 4.53
CA ILE A 98 -3.40 6.81 3.68
C ILE A 98 -2.43 7.58 4.57
N VAL A 99 -1.14 7.48 4.29
CA VAL A 99 -0.10 8.19 5.02
C VAL A 99 0.55 9.21 4.10
N ALA A 100 0.59 10.46 4.55
CA ALA A 100 1.13 11.57 3.80
C ALA A 100 2.26 12.25 4.57
N LYS A 101 3.31 12.57 3.82
CA LYS A 101 4.40 13.49 4.16
C LYS A 101 4.50 14.52 3.03
N ARG A 102 5.40 15.50 3.16
CA ARG A 102 5.71 16.43 2.06
C ARG A 102 5.99 15.66 0.77
N ASP A 103 5.22 15.98 -0.28
CA ASP A 103 5.37 15.43 -1.63
C ASP A 103 5.31 13.89 -1.71
N ASP A 104 4.74 13.21 -0.70
CA ASP A 104 4.67 11.75 -0.63
C ASP A 104 3.39 11.27 0.06
N ILE A 105 2.41 10.85 -0.73
CA ILE A 105 1.16 10.22 -0.27
C ILE A 105 1.17 8.74 -0.67
N LYS A 106 1.10 7.85 0.32
CA LYS A 106 1.18 6.41 0.15
C LYS A 106 -0.06 5.70 0.73
N PHE A 107 -0.43 4.60 0.09
CA PHE A 107 -1.58 3.78 0.44
C PHE A 107 -1.11 2.43 0.97
N TYR A 108 -1.61 2.05 2.14
CA TYR A 108 -1.24 0.81 2.80
C TYR A 108 -2.46 -0.03 3.15
N ILE A 109 -2.28 -1.35 3.10
CA ILE A 109 -3.21 -2.32 3.67
C ILE A 109 -2.45 -3.19 4.66
N SER A 110 -2.86 -3.16 5.91
CA SER A 110 -2.31 -4.00 6.97
C SER A 110 -3.28 -5.13 7.26
N THR A 111 -2.80 -6.37 7.14
CA THR A 111 -3.64 -7.56 7.19
C THR A 111 -2.97 -8.68 7.97
N PRO A 112 -3.71 -9.56 8.68
CA PRO A 112 -3.13 -10.73 9.30
C PRO A 112 -2.36 -11.57 8.27
N LYS A 113 -1.19 -12.09 8.63
CA LYS A 113 -0.31 -12.85 7.73
C LYS A 113 -1.02 -13.95 6.93
N LYS A 114 -2.00 -14.62 7.56
CA LYS A 114 -2.83 -15.68 6.93
C LYS A 114 -3.75 -15.18 5.80
N LEU A 115 -4.07 -13.90 5.77
CA LEU A 115 -4.94 -13.26 4.78
C LEU A 115 -4.15 -12.50 3.70
N ARG A 116 -2.82 -12.42 3.79
CA ARG A 116 -1.97 -11.72 2.83
C ARG A 116 -2.24 -12.17 1.38
N ASP A 117 -2.18 -13.48 1.12
CA ASP A 117 -2.40 -14.05 -0.22
C ASP A 117 -3.80 -13.72 -0.78
N LEU A 118 -4.83 -13.71 0.08
CA LEU A 118 -6.17 -13.29 -0.32
C LEU A 118 -6.18 -11.82 -0.75
N ILE A 119 -5.58 -10.92 0.03
CA ILE A 119 -5.54 -9.48 -0.28
C ILE A 119 -4.74 -9.22 -1.56
N GLU A 120 -3.54 -9.80 -1.69
CA GLU A 120 -2.71 -9.64 -2.89
C GLU A 120 -3.46 -10.11 -4.15
N LYS A 121 -4.12 -11.27 -4.10
CA LYS A 121 -4.92 -11.78 -5.23
C LYS A 121 -6.11 -10.89 -5.57
N GLN A 122 -6.85 -10.40 -4.58
CA GLN A 122 -7.97 -9.47 -4.80
C GLN A 122 -7.47 -8.17 -5.45
N VAL A 123 -6.41 -7.57 -4.91
CA VAL A 123 -5.82 -6.34 -5.47
C VAL A 123 -5.29 -6.59 -6.88
N TYR A 124 -4.50 -7.63 -7.14
CA TYR A 124 -3.97 -7.91 -8.48
C TYR A 124 -5.03 -8.32 -9.51
N SER A 125 -6.15 -8.90 -9.09
CA SER A 125 -7.25 -9.24 -9.99
C SER A 125 -7.97 -8.02 -10.55
N ILE A 126 -7.99 -6.93 -9.79
CA ILE A 126 -8.68 -5.69 -10.13
C ILE A 126 -7.69 -4.64 -10.65
N TYR A 127 -6.62 -4.41 -9.91
CA TYR A 127 -5.54 -3.51 -10.23
C TYR A 127 -4.38 -4.29 -10.85
N GLY A 128 -4.57 -4.75 -12.09
CA GLY A 128 -3.63 -5.64 -12.76
C GLY A 128 -2.18 -5.12 -12.86
N GLY A 129 -2.03 -3.79 -12.91
CA GLY A 129 -0.74 -3.08 -12.94
C GLY A 129 -0.27 -2.54 -11.58
N ALA A 130 -0.97 -2.84 -10.48
CA ALA A 130 -0.50 -2.46 -9.15
C ALA A 130 0.84 -3.14 -8.83
N ASP A 131 1.57 -2.53 -7.90
CA ASP A 131 2.72 -3.12 -7.25
C ASP A 131 2.41 -3.20 -5.77
N ILE A 132 2.70 -4.36 -5.18
CA ILE A 132 2.47 -4.64 -3.78
C ILE A 132 3.82 -5.05 -3.21
N SER A 133 4.29 -4.28 -2.24
CA SER A 133 5.51 -4.59 -1.50
C SER A 133 5.21 -4.66 0.00
N GLU A 134 5.90 -5.56 0.69
CA GLU A 134 5.91 -5.55 2.14
C GLU A 134 6.73 -4.34 2.60
N ALA A 135 6.14 -3.53 3.49
CA ALA A 135 6.76 -2.33 4.00
C ALA A 135 6.86 -2.40 5.52
N GLU A 136 7.88 -1.75 6.07
CA GLU A 136 7.90 -1.44 7.48
C GLU A 136 6.71 -0.54 7.84
N GLU A 137 6.31 -0.60 9.10
CA GLU A 137 5.20 0.20 9.61
C GLU A 137 5.45 1.70 9.37
N PRO A 138 4.53 2.42 8.68
CA PRO A 138 4.77 3.82 8.36
C PRO A 138 4.81 4.67 9.63
N ASN A 139 6.00 5.11 10.02
CA ASN A 139 6.15 6.03 11.14
C ASN A 139 5.86 7.49 10.71
N ILE A 140 4.86 8.08 11.35
CA ILE A 140 4.49 9.51 11.23
C ILE A 140 5.05 10.36 12.36
N PHE A 141 5.59 9.76 13.42
CA PHE A 141 6.06 10.48 14.60
C PHE A 141 7.56 10.81 14.48
N PHE A 142 7.93 11.99 14.97
CA PHE A 142 9.31 12.43 15.10
C PHE A 142 9.51 13.12 16.46
N GLU A 143 10.74 13.14 16.96
CA GLU A 143 11.06 13.39 18.38
C GLU A 143 10.50 14.69 18.96
N LYS A 144 10.52 15.78 18.18
CA LYS A 144 10.01 17.10 18.60
C LYS A 144 8.58 17.39 18.14
N GLY A 145 7.95 16.46 17.44
CA GLY A 145 6.64 16.62 16.84
C GLY A 145 5.51 16.72 17.87
N LYS A 146 4.56 17.60 17.61
CA LYS A 146 3.30 17.74 18.34
C LYS A 146 2.24 16.91 17.63
N VAL A 147 1.55 16.08 18.41
CA VAL A 147 0.57 15.12 17.90
C VAL A 147 -0.85 15.62 18.17
N GLU A 148 -1.65 15.65 17.12
CA GLU A 148 -3.08 15.91 17.19
C GLU A 148 -3.85 14.82 16.45
N TYR A 149 -5.09 14.58 16.88
CA TYR A 149 -5.86 13.47 16.36
C TYR A 149 -7.37 13.71 16.43
N ALA A 150 -8.10 12.96 15.62
CA ALA A 150 -9.54 12.88 15.67
C ALA A 150 -10.02 11.45 15.44
N TRP A 151 -10.99 11.01 16.24
CA TRP A 151 -11.75 9.79 15.98
C TRP A 151 -13.08 10.15 15.36
N LEU A 152 -13.33 9.74 14.12
CA LEU A 152 -14.61 9.95 13.45
C LEU A 152 -15.54 8.74 13.63
N GLY A 153 -16.83 9.01 13.78
CA GLY A 153 -17.86 7.99 13.76
C GLY A 153 -19.21 8.55 13.35
N ILE A 154 -20.12 7.65 12.99
CA ILE A 154 -21.48 8.01 12.59
C ILE A 154 -22.27 8.58 13.77
N LYS A 155 -23.17 9.53 13.48
CA LYS A 155 -23.98 10.21 14.50
C LYS A 155 -25.31 9.50 14.78
N LYS A 156 -25.93 8.89 13.77
CA LYS A 156 -27.21 8.16 13.89
C LYS A 156 -26.98 6.65 13.74
N SER A 157 -28.06 5.87 13.91
CA SER A 157 -28.06 4.41 13.82
C SER A 157 -27.36 3.90 12.55
N PRO A 158 -26.65 2.75 12.61
CA PRO A 158 -25.79 2.33 11.51
C PRO A 158 -26.50 1.99 10.21
N PHE A 159 -27.79 1.64 10.24
CA PHE A 159 -28.57 1.40 9.02
C PHE A 159 -28.88 2.67 8.23
N TYR A 160 -28.70 3.88 8.79
CA TYR A 160 -28.79 5.11 8.01
C TYR A 160 -27.49 5.32 7.21
N PRO A 161 -27.57 5.48 5.88
CA PRO A 161 -26.39 5.57 5.03
C PRO A 161 -25.73 6.94 5.07
N LEU A 162 -24.41 6.96 4.89
CA LEU A 162 -23.61 8.10 4.45
C LEU A 162 -23.74 8.29 2.95
N LYS A 163 -23.30 9.44 2.44
CA LYS A 163 -23.18 9.66 1.00
C LYS A 163 -22.01 8.83 0.46
N THR A 164 -22.20 8.19 -0.67
CA THR A 164 -21.19 7.33 -1.31
C THR A 164 -20.65 7.95 -2.59
N TYR A 165 -19.59 7.38 -3.13
CA TYR A 165 -19.04 7.78 -4.43
C TYR A 165 -20.06 7.70 -5.58
N LYS A 166 -21.11 6.87 -5.44
CA LYS A 166 -22.20 6.73 -6.42
C LYS A 166 -23.08 8.00 -6.48
N ASP A 167 -23.09 8.79 -5.41
CA ASP A 167 -23.86 10.03 -5.27
C ASP A 167 -23.01 11.28 -5.58
N MET A 168 -21.75 11.10 -5.99
CA MET A 168 -20.76 12.17 -6.15
C MET A 168 -20.38 12.33 -7.63
N ALA A 169 -20.26 13.58 -8.07
CA ALA A 169 -19.85 13.89 -9.44
C ALA A 169 -18.33 13.77 -9.67
N VAL A 170 -17.55 13.90 -8.60
CA VAL A 170 -16.08 13.88 -8.62
C VAL A 170 -15.60 12.87 -7.59
N ASP A 171 -14.42 12.29 -7.83
CA ASP A 171 -13.77 11.35 -6.93
C ASP A 171 -13.53 11.99 -5.53
N PRO A 172 -14.06 11.41 -4.43
CA PRO A 172 -13.89 11.95 -3.08
C PRO A 172 -12.44 11.94 -2.58
N LEU A 173 -11.58 11.07 -3.13
CA LEU A 173 -10.17 11.02 -2.78
C LEU A 173 -9.43 12.27 -3.28
N SER A 174 -9.91 12.95 -4.33
CA SER A 174 -9.29 14.19 -4.83
C SER A 174 -9.24 15.29 -3.76
N ALA A 175 -10.32 15.47 -2.99
CA ALA A 175 -10.37 16.46 -1.91
C ALA A 175 -9.44 16.10 -0.74
N ILE A 176 -9.34 14.80 -0.42
CA ILE A 176 -8.44 14.28 0.60
C ILE A 176 -6.98 14.47 0.15
N ALA A 177 -6.63 13.99 -1.04
CA ALA A 177 -5.28 14.07 -1.60
C ALA A 177 -4.81 15.52 -1.77
N SER A 178 -5.67 16.43 -2.23
CA SER A 178 -5.34 17.87 -2.35
C SER A 178 -5.09 18.55 -0.99
N THR A 179 -5.73 18.07 0.07
CA THR A 179 -5.46 18.55 1.43
C THR A 179 -4.13 18.01 1.93
N LEU A 180 -3.84 16.73 1.68
CA LEU A 180 -2.60 16.06 2.08
C LEU A 180 -1.37 16.56 1.29
N SER A 181 -1.54 17.02 0.05
CA SER A 181 -0.45 17.55 -0.78
C SER A 181 0.07 18.91 -0.33
N LYS A 182 -0.62 19.57 0.62
CA LYS A 182 -0.24 20.90 1.15
C LYS A 182 0.61 20.81 2.42
N LEU A 183 0.97 19.61 2.87
CA LEU A 183 1.82 19.41 4.04
C LEU A 183 3.22 19.96 3.76
N GLY A 184 3.74 20.76 4.69
CA GLY A 184 5.09 21.30 4.65
C GLY A 184 6.15 20.34 5.20
N ASP A 185 7.34 20.89 5.43
CA ASP A 185 8.45 20.15 6.03
C ASP A 185 8.11 19.76 7.47
N GLU A 186 8.50 18.54 7.86
CA GLU A 186 8.21 17.97 9.18
C GLU A 186 6.70 17.90 9.51
N GLU A 187 5.82 17.89 8.51
CA GLU A 187 4.39 17.63 8.68
C GLU A 187 4.01 16.27 8.13
N THR A 188 3.29 15.50 8.94
CA THR A 188 2.83 14.16 8.57
C THR A 188 1.38 13.97 9.00
N VAL A 189 0.64 13.22 8.19
CA VAL A 189 -0.76 12.88 8.46
C VAL A 189 -1.01 11.42 8.11
N ALA A 190 -1.78 10.74 8.95
CA ALA A 190 -2.32 9.41 8.66
C ALA A 190 -3.85 9.40 8.78
N ILE A 191 -4.50 8.82 7.78
CA ILE A 191 -5.89 8.40 7.80
C ILE A 191 -5.88 6.89 7.94
N GLN A 192 -6.48 6.36 9.01
CA GLN A 192 -6.54 4.94 9.27
C GLN A 192 -7.99 4.48 9.39
N LEU A 193 -8.35 3.47 8.59
CA LEU A 193 -9.62 2.75 8.66
C LEU A 193 -9.36 1.33 9.12
N VAL A 194 -9.57 1.06 10.41
CA VAL A 194 -9.54 -0.33 10.91
C VAL A 194 -10.94 -0.91 10.75
N ILE A 195 -11.09 -1.90 9.88
CA ILE A 195 -12.38 -2.54 9.57
C ILE A 195 -12.41 -3.98 10.04
N SER A 196 -13.58 -4.45 10.47
CA SER A 196 -13.83 -5.85 10.83
C SER A 196 -15.24 -6.26 10.39
N PRO A 197 -15.43 -7.44 9.78
CA PRO A 197 -16.77 -7.86 9.37
C PRO A 197 -17.66 -8.00 10.59
N THR A 198 -18.91 -7.54 10.50
CA THR A 198 -19.85 -7.59 11.63
C THR A 198 -21.04 -8.49 11.35
N ASN A 199 -21.80 -8.80 12.41
CA ASN A 199 -23.04 -9.55 12.28
C ASN A 199 -24.11 -8.71 11.55
N GLY A 200 -25.14 -9.37 11.00
CA GLY A 200 -26.21 -8.68 10.30
C GLY A 200 -27.25 -7.97 11.18
N ASN A 201 -27.01 -7.76 12.49
CA ASN A 201 -28.04 -7.22 13.39
C ASN A 201 -28.41 -5.76 13.05
N TRP A 202 -27.42 -4.96 12.65
CA TRP A 202 -27.66 -3.58 12.18
C TRP A 202 -28.56 -3.56 10.93
N ALA A 203 -28.32 -4.47 9.98
CA ALA A 203 -29.12 -4.58 8.76
C ALA A 203 -30.53 -5.11 9.07
N LYS A 204 -30.67 -6.06 10.01
CA LYS A 204 -31.99 -6.51 10.50
C LYS A 204 -32.78 -5.36 11.14
N ALA A 205 -32.12 -4.52 11.94
CA ALA A 205 -32.76 -3.32 12.50
C ALA A 205 -33.25 -2.36 11.42
N GLY A 206 -32.44 -2.14 10.36
CA GLY A 206 -32.85 -1.34 9.20
C GLY A 206 -34.04 -1.93 8.43
N ARG A 207 -34.03 -3.24 8.15
CA ARG A 207 -35.16 -3.93 7.51
C ARG A 207 -36.43 -3.92 8.37
N SER A 208 -36.27 -4.08 9.68
CA SER A 208 -37.38 -3.96 10.64
C SER A 208 -37.96 -2.55 10.57
N PHE A 209 -37.12 -1.51 10.61
CA PHE A 209 -37.54 -0.12 10.46
C PHE A 209 -38.34 0.10 9.17
N ILE A 210 -37.82 -0.34 8.01
CA ILE A 210 -38.54 -0.25 6.73
C ILE A 210 -39.90 -0.95 6.82
N SER A 211 -39.94 -2.18 7.34
CA SER A 211 -41.18 -2.96 7.42
C SER A 211 -42.23 -2.32 8.34
N THR A 212 -41.81 -1.73 9.46
CA THR A 212 -42.68 -1.04 10.41
C THR A 212 -43.20 0.26 9.81
N THR A 213 -42.36 1.02 9.11
CA THR A 213 -42.76 2.24 8.41
C THR A 213 -43.79 1.95 7.32
N LYS A 214 -43.51 1.00 6.41
CA LYS A 214 -44.45 0.60 5.35
C LYS A 214 -45.80 0.12 5.91
N LYS A 215 -45.80 -0.64 7.02
CA LYS A 215 -47.03 -1.07 7.71
C LYS A 215 -47.79 0.10 8.33
N SER A 216 -47.09 1.10 8.88
CA SER A 216 -47.72 2.30 9.44
C SER A 216 -48.34 3.18 8.37
N GLU A 217 -47.69 3.32 7.21
CA GLU A 217 -48.19 4.10 6.06
C GLU A 217 -49.38 3.42 5.37
N SER A 218 -49.45 2.08 5.40
CA SER A 218 -50.56 1.31 4.85
C SER A 218 -51.82 1.29 5.75
N ASN A 219 -51.74 1.80 6.99
CA ASN A 219 -52.87 1.83 7.92
C ASN A 219 -53.63 3.17 7.78
N PRO A 220 -54.91 3.17 7.33
CA PRO A 220 -55.68 4.39 7.08
C PRO A 220 -55.81 5.33 8.29
N GLU A 221 -55.79 4.79 9.52
CA GLU A 221 -55.97 5.58 10.76
C GLU A 221 -54.66 6.15 11.34
N LYS A 222 -53.49 5.65 10.89
CA LYS A 222 -52.16 6.02 11.40
C LYS A 222 -51.20 6.49 10.31
N ALA A 223 -51.70 6.67 9.09
CA ALA A 223 -50.91 7.04 7.93
C ALA A 223 -50.25 8.41 8.15
N SER A 224 -48.92 8.40 8.28
CA SER A 224 -48.11 9.61 8.35
C SER A 224 -46.92 9.41 7.41
N TYR A 225 -46.97 10.04 6.24
CA TYR A 225 -45.90 10.02 5.22
C TYR A 225 -44.73 10.93 5.61
N ARG A 226 -44.21 10.75 6.83
CA ARG A 226 -43.08 11.55 7.35
C ARG A 226 -41.73 11.12 6.78
N ILE A 227 -41.65 9.93 6.19
CA ILE A 227 -40.42 9.30 5.70
C ILE A 227 -40.48 9.26 4.18
N ASP A 228 -39.46 9.80 3.52
CA ASP A 228 -39.33 9.81 2.06
C ASP A 228 -39.04 8.38 1.55
N ALA A 229 -39.65 8.00 0.42
CA ALA A 229 -39.36 6.75 -0.28
C ALA A 229 -37.86 6.59 -0.59
N ARG A 230 -37.18 7.69 -0.95
CA ARG A 230 -35.73 7.71 -1.19
C ARG A 230 -34.93 7.31 0.06
N GLN A 231 -35.42 7.66 1.25
CA GLN A 231 -34.79 7.26 2.50
C GLN A 231 -34.89 5.75 2.70
N LEU A 232 -36.06 5.16 2.43
CA LEU A 232 -36.28 3.71 2.55
C LEU A 232 -35.41 2.92 1.57
N GLU A 233 -35.36 3.36 0.31
CA GLU A 233 -34.51 2.76 -0.74
C GLU A 233 -33.02 2.84 -0.37
N ALA A 234 -32.56 3.99 0.13
CA ALA A 234 -31.17 4.16 0.55
C ALA A 234 -30.80 3.25 1.75
N ILE A 235 -31.71 3.07 2.72
CA ILE A 235 -31.53 2.13 3.83
C ILE A 235 -31.50 0.69 3.31
N GLU A 236 -32.41 0.33 2.39
CA GLU A 236 -32.49 -1.00 1.79
C GLU A 236 -31.22 -1.35 1.02
N SER A 237 -30.73 -0.43 0.18
CA SER A 237 -29.48 -0.55 -0.58
C SER A 237 -28.26 -0.69 0.33
N LYS A 238 -28.17 0.06 1.43
CA LYS A 238 -27.09 -0.13 2.42
C LYS A 238 -27.20 -1.48 3.10
N CYS A 239 -28.39 -1.88 3.54
CA CYS A 239 -28.63 -3.12 4.28
C CYS A 239 -28.52 -4.40 3.43
N SER A 240 -28.39 -4.30 2.10
CA SER A 240 -28.12 -5.43 1.21
C SER A 240 -26.61 -5.75 1.08
N GLN A 241 -25.75 -4.79 1.43
CA GLN A 241 -24.30 -4.95 1.40
C GLN A 241 -23.74 -5.57 2.70
N PRO A 242 -22.56 -6.19 2.65
CA PRO A 242 -21.84 -6.55 3.87
C PRO A 242 -21.46 -5.29 4.66
N GLY A 243 -21.60 -5.39 5.98
CA GLY A 243 -21.25 -4.32 6.91
C GLY A 243 -19.98 -4.63 7.67
N PHE A 244 -19.22 -3.59 7.98
CA PHE A 244 -17.99 -3.67 8.74
C PHE A 244 -18.03 -2.69 9.89
N GLU A 245 -17.65 -3.17 11.06
CA GLU A 245 -17.31 -2.33 12.20
C GLU A 245 -16.04 -1.54 11.84
N THR A 246 -16.11 -0.20 11.87
CA THR A 246 -15.07 0.66 11.28
C THR A 246 -14.58 1.74 12.24
N ALA A 247 -13.30 1.70 12.60
CA ALA A 247 -12.61 2.78 13.29
C ALA A 247 -11.99 3.76 12.28
N ILE A 248 -12.45 5.02 12.25
CA ILE A 248 -11.87 6.06 11.39
C ILE A 248 -11.01 6.97 12.24
N ARG A 249 -9.69 6.85 12.13
CA ARG A 249 -8.73 7.62 12.93
C ARG A 249 -7.95 8.55 12.03
N LEU A 250 -7.88 9.80 12.45
CA LEU A 250 -7.05 10.84 11.83
C LEU A 250 -5.95 11.19 12.83
N VAL A 251 -4.70 11.14 12.41
CA VAL A 251 -3.54 11.51 13.25
C VAL A 251 -2.63 12.43 12.45
N SER A 252 -2.15 13.49 13.08
CA SER A 252 -1.22 14.46 12.52
C SER A 252 -0.05 14.64 13.49
N CYS A 253 1.16 14.69 12.96
CA CYS A 253 2.35 15.09 13.70
C CYS A 253 3.02 16.25 12.95
N ALA A 254 3.22 17.37 13.64
CA ALA A 254 3.76 18.60 13.05
C ALA A 254 4.65 19.35 14.08
N PRO A 255 5.45 20.34 13.68
CA PRO A 255 6.39 21.03 14.58
C PRO A 255 5.70 21.79 15.73
N SER A 256 4.45 22.23 15.54
CA SER A 256 3.66 22.95 16.54
C SER A 256 2.27 22.34 16.74
N SER A 257 1.68 22.60 17.91
CA SER A 257 0.32 22.10 18.23
C SER A 257 -0.72 22.77 17.32
N GLU A 258 -0.49 24.03 16.97
CA GLU A 258 -1.34 24.83 16.09
C GLU A 258 -1.39 24.23 14.69
N LEU A 259 -0.22 23.90 14.11
CA LEU A 259 -0.14 23.24 12.80
C LEU A 259 -0.78 21.85 12.83
N ALA A 260 -0.49 21.05 13.85
CA ALA A 260 -1.08 19.71 13.97
C ALA A 260 -2.62 19.78 14.06
N LYS A 261 -3.17 20.75 14.81
CA LYS A 261 -4.62 21.01 14.89
C LYS A 261 -5.19 21.49 13.56
N MET A 262 -4.47 22.37 12.86
CA MET A 262 -4.87 22.86 11.55
C MET A 262 -4.98 21.72 10.54
N ASN A 263 -3.98 20.83 10.48
CA ASN A 263 -3.98 19.66 9.61
C ASN A 263 -5.17 18.73 9.89
N ILE A 264 -5.44 18.43 11.17
CA ILE A 264 -6.62 17.66 11.56
C ILE A 264 -7.92 18.38 11.22
N SER A 265 -7.98 19.71 11.38
CA SER A 265 -9.18 20.50 11.06
C SER A 265 -9.47 20.51 9.56
N ASN A 266 -8.45 20.77 8.74
CA ASN A 266 -8.53 20.73 7.28
C ASN A 266 -8.91 19.33 6.80
N LEU A 267 -8.34 18.28 7.40
CA LEU A 267 -8.69 16.92 7.03
C LEU A 267 -10.12 16.57 7.44
N LYS A 268 -10.59 16.97 8.62
CA LYS A 268 -12.00 16.75 9.03
C LYS A 268 -12.98 17.45 8.08
N SER A 269 -12.63 18.60 7.50
CA SER A 269 -13.54 19.32 6.61
C SER A 269 -13.75 18.55 5.31
N THR A 270 -12.76 17.82 4.79
CA THR A 270 -12.93 16.98 3.60
C THR A 270 -13.92 15.83 3.84
N PHE A 271 -13.99 15.29 5.06
CA PHE A 271 -14.95 14.23 5.41
C PHE A 271 -16.41 14.70 5.46
N SER A 272 -16.68 16.01 5.41
CA SER A 272 -18.05 16.53 5.31
C SER A 272 -18.73 16.14 3.99
N GLN A 273 -17.95 15.82 2.93
CA GLN A 273 -18.48 15.36 1.65
C GLN A 273 -19.30 14.06 1.78
N PHE A 274 -19.02 13.24 2.80
CA PHE A 274 -19.72 11.98 3.06
C PHE A 274 -21.03 12.17 3.86
N GLU A 275 -21.39 13.39 4.24
CA GLU A 275 -22.67 13.69 4.89
C GLU A 275 -23.84 13.45 3.92
N SER A 276 -24.80 12.64 4.35
CA SER A 276 -26.09 12.47 3.70
C SER A 276 -27.17 13.21 4.48
N ASN A 277 -28.39 13.29 3.92
CA ASN A 277 -29.55 13.80 4.64
C ASN A 277 -29.88 12.98 5.91
N TRP A 278 -29.35 11.75 6.00
CA TRP A 278 -29.74 10.77 7.01
C TRP A 278 -28.68 10.60 8.09
N ASN A 279 -27.40 10.59 7.72
CA ASN A 279 -26.30 10.34 8.64
C ASN A 279 -25.05 11.15 8.27
N LYS A 280 -24.13 11.28 9.22
CA LYS A 280 -22.87 11.99 9.04
C LYS A 280 -21.76 11.49 9.94
N LEU A 281 -20.54 11.78 9.54
CA LEU A 281 -19.36 11.58 10.36
C LEU A 281 -19.16 12.75 11.31
N SER A 282 -18.90 12.45 12.58
CA SER A 282 -18.66 13.44 13.63
C SER A 282 -17.54 12.98 14.55
N THR A 283 -16.83 13.94 15.14
CA THR A 283 -15.75 13.64 16.07
C THR A 283 -16.31 13.06 17.37
N ARG A 284 -15.80 11.90 17.79
CA ARG A 284 -16.11 11.27 19.06
C ARG A 284 -15.32 11.92 20.19
N LYS A 285 -15.92 12.01 21.39
CA LYS A 285 -15.23 12.49 22.59
C LYS A 285 -14.24 11.43 23.09
N LEU A 286 -12.97 11.78 23.14
CA LEU A 286 -11.89 10.92 23.66
C LEU A 286 -11.67 11.20 25.15
N LYS A 287 -11.95 10.23 26.03
CA LYS A 287 -11.67 10.36 27.47
C LYS A 287 -10.22 10.01 27.83
N LEU A 288 -9.63 9.06 27.13
CA LEU A 288 -8.29 8.53 27.40
C LEU A 288 -7.42 8.68 26.15
N LYS A 289 -6.68 9.78 26.10
CA LYS A 289 -5.83 10.18 24.97
C LYS A 289 -4.73 9.16 24.65
N GLY A 290 -4.07 8.63 25.68
CA GLY A 290 -3.00 7.63 25.51
C GLY A 290 -3.47 6.35 24.84
N LEU A 291 -4.64 5.84 25.23
CA LEU A 291 -5.22 4.63 24.61
C LEU A 291 -5.52 4.83 23.13
N PHE A 292 -5.93 6.01 22.71
CA PHE A 292 -6.21 6.28 21.29
C PHE A 292 -4.94 6.14 20.43
N ILE A 293 -3.81 6.69 20.89
CA ILE A 293 -2.54 6.58 20.17
C ILE A 293 -2.03 5.14 20.18
N THR A 294 -2.15 4.42 21.30
CA THR A 294 -1.87 2.98 21.36
C THR A 294 -2.73 2.21 20.35
N ASP A 295 -4.04 2.47 20.32
CA ASP A 295 -4.95 1.80 19.38
C ASP A 295 -4.61 2.12 17.92
N PHE A 296 -4.13 3.34 17.63
CA PHE A 296 -3.65 3.73 16.30
C PHE A 296 -2.37 2.97 15.92
N ILE A 297 -1.35 3.00 16.77
CA ILE A 297 -0.04 2.36 16.53
C ILE A 297 -0.20 0.84 16.36
N TYR A 298 -0.95 0.20 17.25
CA TYR A 298 -1.18 -1.24 17.20
C TYR A 298 -2.36 -1.63 16.30
N LYS A 299 -2.99 -0.69 15.59
CA LYS A 299 -4.15 -0.94 14.72
C LYS A 299 -5.26 -1.75 15.41
N TYR A 300 -5.43 -1.53 16.71
CA TYR A 300 -6.42 -2.28 17.47
C TYR A 300 -7.82 -1.96 16.95
N PRO A 301 -8.73 -2.94 16.84
CA PRO A 301 -10.12 -2.63 16.53
C PRO A 301 -10.76 -1.96 17.75
N VAL A 302 -11.97 -1.42 17.56
CA VAL A 302 -12.66 -0.73 18.65
C VAL A 302 -13.14 -1.74 19.69
N VAL A 303 -12.49 -1.75 20.85
CA VAL A 303 -12.88 -2.61 21.97
C VAL A 303 -14.21 -2.16 22.58
N PHE A 304 -14.43 -0.85 22.64
CA PHE A 304 -15.61 -0.24 23.26
C PHE A 304 -16.18 0.89 22.43
N TRP A 305 -17.41 0.72 21.96
CA TRP A 305 -18.18 1.80 21.36
C TRP A 305 -18.84 2.65 22.43
N ARG A 306 -18.38 3.90 22.56
CA ARG A 306 -19.06 4.93 23.36
C ARG A 306 -19.79 5.89 22.42
N GLY A 307 -21.12 5.89 22.48
CA GLY A 307 -21.97 6.70 21.60
C GLY A 307 -22.32 6.03 20.27
N GLY A 308 -22.58 4.71 20.28
CA GLY A 308 -23.04 3.94 19.12
C GLY A 308 -21.94 3.35 18.25
N GLU A 309 -22.16 2.14 17.73
CA GLU A 309 -21.24 1.45 16.83
C GLU A 309 -21.12 2.19 15.49
N THR A 310 -19.91 2.33 14.95
CA THR A 310 -19.74 2.75 13.56
C THR A 310 -19.72 1.50 12.68
N ILE A 311 -20.81 1.26 11.97
CA ILE A 311 -20.85 0.21 10.93
C ILE A 311 -21.03 0.89 9.57
N LEU A 312 -20.08 0.63 8.68
CA LEU A 312 -20.11 1.11 7.31
C LEU A 312 -20.31 -0.06 6.33
N SER A 313 -21.00 0.19 5.23
CA SER A 313 -21.08 -0.76 4.11
C SER A 313 -19.80 -0.74 3.28
N ALA A 314 -19.62 -1.75 2.42
CA ALA A 314 -18.51 -1.80 1.48
C ALA A 314 -18.42 -0.52 0.61
N SER A 315 -19.56 -0.02 0.10
CA SER A 315 -19.61 1.21 -0.70
C SER A 315 -19.19 2.47 0.09
N GLU A 316 -19.56 2.57 1.37
CA GLU A 316 -19.19 3.71 2.22
C GLU A 316 -17.69 3.69 2.54
N ILE A 317 -17.10 2.51 2.78
CA ILE A 317 -15.65 2.38 3.00
C ILE A 317 -14.88 2.68 1.71
N ALA A 318 -15.33 2.14 0.57
CA ALA A 318 -14.72 2.40 -0.75
C ALA A 318 -14.78 3.89 -1.13
N SER A 319 -15.76 4.64 -0.62
CA SER A 319 -15.85 6.09 -0.83
C SER A 319 -14.80 6.87 -0.04
N ILE A 320 -14.33 6.33 1.09
CA ILE A 320 -13.31 6.97 1.94
C ILE A 320 -11.90 6.50 1.55
N PHE A 321 -11.76 5.21 1.22
CA PHE A 321 -10.50 4.60 0.82
C PHE A 321 -10.65 3.83 -0.48
N HIS A 322 -9.90 4.25 -1.48
CA HIS A 322 -9.65 3.51 -2.71
C HIS A 322 -8.28 3.92 -3.27
N LEU A 323 -7.77 3.14 -4.21
CA LEU A 323 -6.51 3.47 -4.89
C LEU A 323 -6.76 4.57 -5.93
N PRO A 324 -5.80 5.50 -6.10
CA PRO A 324 -5.98 6.65 -6.96
C PRO A 324 -6.08 6.23 -8.44
N ASN A 325 -6.84 6.96 -9.22
CA ASN A 325 -7.04 6.73 -10.65
C ASN A 325 -6.69 7.99 -11.44
N LYS A 326 -6.72 7.92 -12.77
CA LYS A 326 -6.36 9.02 -13.67
C LYS A 326 -7.17 10.32 -13.50
N SER A 327 -8.30 10.30 -12.78
CA SER A 327 -9.07 11.51 -12.47
C SER A 327 -8.47 12.35 -11.34
N ILE A 328 -7.47 11.83 -10.63
CA ILE A 328 -6.79 12.49 -9.52
C ILE A 328 -5.48 13.08 -10.03
N GLU A 329 -5.43 14.42 -10.15
CA GLU A 329 -4.27 15.15 -10.69
C GLU A 329 -3.21 15.53 -9.64
N VAL A 330 -3.27 14.94 -8.44
CA VAL A 330 -2.37 15.31 -7.34
C VAL A 330 -0.98 14.68 -7.54
N PRO A 331 0.09 15.50 -7.75
CA PRO A 331 1.42 14.99 -8.08
C PRO A 331 2.14 14.32 -6.90
N SER A 332 1.78 14.70 -5.67
CA SER A 332 2.39 14.17 -4.43
C SER A 332 2.01 12.72 -4.13
N ILE A 333 1.14 12.09 -4.93
CA ILE A 333 0.81 10.66 -4.79
C ILE A 333 2.00 9.82 -5.27
N ASN A 334 2.35 8.79 -4.50
CA ASN A 334 3.37 7.82 -4.87
C ASN A 334 2.86 6.87 -5.98
N TRP A 335 2.93 7.33 -7.23
CA TRP A 335 2.58 6.57 -8.41
C TRP A 335 3.69 5.61 -8.84
N LEU A 336 3.32 4.51 -9.47
CA LEU A 336 4.27 3.68 -10.21
C LEU A 336 4.71 4.39 -11.49
N LYS A 337 6.01 4.64 -11.60
CA LYS A 337 6.64 5.21 -12.80
C LYS A 337 6.66 4.22 -13.98
N ALA A 338 6.67 2.91 -13.69
CA ALA A 338 6.70 1.87 -14.70
C ALA A 338 5.88 0.67 -14.23
N LYS A 339 5.16 0.04 -15.18
CA LYS A 339 4.46 -1.22 -14.94
C LYS A 339 5.49 -2.36 -14.87
N LYS A 340 5.38 -3.20 -13.84
CA LYS A 340 6.14 -4.46 -13.80
C LYS A 340 5.50 -5.45 -14.76
N ALA A 341 6.31 -6.20 -15.49
CA ALA A 341 5.86 -7.28 -16.37
C ALA A 341 6.35 -8.63 -15.83
N PRO A 342 5.56 -9.71 -16.02
CA PRO A 342 6.05 -11.05 -15.73
C PRO A 342 7.22 -11.39 -16.66
N ALA A 343 8.17 -12.15 -16.15
CA ALA A 343 9.16 -12.81 -17.00
C ALA A 343 8.44 -13.73 -18.01
N PRO A 344 8.80 -13.71 -19.31
CA PRO A 344 8.24 -14.62 -20.31
C PRO A 344 8.31 -16.10 -19.88
N ALA A 345 7.36 -16.91 -20.34
CA ALA A 345 7.33 -18.32 -19.97
C ALA A 345 8.60 -19.07 -20.41
N ASP A 346 9.12 -18.69 -21.58
CA ASP A 346 10.33 -19.16 -22.25
C ASP A 346 11.62 -18.46 -21.77
N THR A 347 11.57 -17.72 -20.65
CA THR A 347 12.78 -17.10 -20.08
C THR A 347 13.85 -18.16 -19.80
N PRO A 348 15.12 -17.95 -20.23
CA PRO A 348 16.22 -18.86 -19.96
C PRO A 348 16.40 -19.13 -18.46
N THR A 349 16.72 -20.38 -18.11
CA THR A 349 17.00 -20.82 -16.73
C THR A 349 18.49 -20.93 -16.43
N GLU A 350 19.33 -20.83 -17.47
CA GLU A 350 20.78 -20.93 -17.42
C GLU A 350 21.42 -19.91 -18.36
N GLY A 351 22.73 -19.70 -18.21
CA GLY A 351 23.51 -18.71 -18.95
C GLY A 351 24.04 -17.61 -18.05
N LEU A 352 24.25 -16.43 -18.63
CA LEU A 352 24.74 -15.26 -17.91
C LEU A 352 23.64 -14.69 -17.04
N TYR A 353 23.83 -14.67 -15.73
CA TYR A 353 22.86 -14.11 -14.80
C TYR A 353 22.88 -12.58 -14.88
N VAL A 354 21.72 -11.98 -15.09
CA VAL A 354 21.56 -10.52 -15.18
C VAL A 354 20.92 -9.95 -13.93
N GLY A 355 19.94 -10.66 -13.37
CA GLY A 355 19.19 -10.19 -12.22
C GLY A 355 17.95 -11.01 -11.94
N GLU A 356 16.99 -10.40 -11.27
CA GLU A 356 15.78 -11.08 -10.78
C GLU A 356 14.54 -10.31 -11.23
N ASN A 357 13.58 -11.03 -11.81
CA ASN A 357 12.24 -10.52 -12.06
C ASN A 357 11.39 -10.75 -10.81
N TYR A 358 10.87 -9.66 -10.26
CA TYR A 358 9.88 -9.68 -9.19
C TYR A 358 8.53 -9.30 -9.77
N TYR A 359 7.62 -10.26 -9.85
CA TYR A 359 6.27 -10.01 -10.35
C TYR A 359 5.25 -10.75 -9.50
N ARG A 360 4.31 -10.00 -8.90
CA ARG A 360 3.21 -10.53 -8.07
C ARG A 360 3.69 -11.49 -6.97
N GLY A 361 4.69 -11.06 -6.20
CA GLY A 361 5.29 -11.85 -5.12
C GLY A 361 6.16 -13.02 -5.58
N VAL A 362 6.19 -13.33 -6.89
CA VAL A 362 7.06 -14.37 -7.44
C VAL A 362 8.39 -13.77 -7.83
N LYS A 363 9.45 -14.35 -7.28
CA LYS A 363 10.84 -14.03 -7.58
C LYS A 363 11.40 -15.06 -8.55
N LYS A 364 11.76 -14.66 -9.77
CA LYS A 364 12.37 -15.52 -10.79
C LYS A 364 13.73 -14.94 -11.21
N LYS A 365 14.78 -15.76 -11.19
CA LYS A 365 16.08 -15.36 -11.73
C LYS A 365 15.99 -15.21 -13.25
N PHE A 366 16.69 -14.23 -13.80
CA PHE A 366 16.72 -13.93 -15.23
C PHE A 366 18.15 -14.11 -15.76
N TYR A 367 18.25 -14.89 -16.84
CA TYR A 367 19.50 -15.23 -17.50
C TYR A 367 19.43 -14.86 -18.98
N ILE A 368 20.58 -14.59 -19.58
CA ILE A 368 20.74 -14.44 -21.03
C ILE A 368 21.56 -15.62 -21.54
N THR A 369 21.06 -16.29 -22.58
CA THR A 369 21.78 -17.40 -23.23
C THR A 369 22.97 -16.89 -24.04
N ASP A 370 23.97 -17.74 -24.27
CA ASP A 370 25.10 -17.38 -25.13
C ASP A 370 24.65 -17.07 -26.57
N LYS A 371 23.59 -17.74 -27.07
CA LYS A 371 22.99 -17.48 -28.38
C LYS A 371 22.40 -16.06 -28.47
N ASP A 372 21.74 -15.60 -27.41
CA ASP A 372 21.20 -14.23 -27.39
C ASP A 372 22.31 -13.20 -27.26
N ARG A 373 23.37 -13.49 -26.49
CA ARG A 373 24.55 -12.60 -26.36
C ARG A 373 25.29 -12.39 -27.68
N GLN A 374 25.31 -13.38 -28.57
CA GLN A 374 25.89 -13.25 -29.90
C GLN A 374 25.18 -12.21 -30.78
N ARG A 375 23.95 -11.82 -30.45
CA ARG A 375 23.20 -10.76 -31.16
C ARG A 375 23.52 -9.36 -30.66
N HIS A 376 24.47 -9.24 -29.73
CA HIS A 376 24.83 -8.01 -29.03
C HIS A 376 23.67 -7.45 -28.18
N PHE A 377 23.99 -6.57 -27.25
CA PHE A 377 22.99 -5.89 -26.43
C PHE A 377 23.44 -4.45 -26.16
N TYR A 378 22.46 -3.60 -25.89
CA TYR A 378 22.67 -2.17 -25.63
C TYR A 378 22.16 -1.83 -24.23
N ILE A 379 23.00 -1.20 -23.41
CA ILE A 379 22.67 -0.82 -22.04
C ILE A 379 22.58 0.71 -21.95
N VAL A 380 21.40 1.21 -21.61
CA VAL A 380 21.14 2.64 -21.42
C VAL A 380 20.94 2.94 -19.95
N GLY A 381 21.58 4.00 -19.47
CA GLY A 381 21.40 4.47 -18.11
C GLY A 381 22.22 5.74 -17.85
N GLN A 382 21.62 6.69 -17.13
CA GLN A 382 22.32 7.88 -16.64
C GLN A 382 23.43 7.48 -15.66
N THR A 383 24.35 8.41 -15.37
CA THR A 383 25.39 8.19 -14.35
C THR A 383 24.76 7.85 -13.00
N GLY A 384 25.32 6.87 -12.28
CA GLY A 384 24.86 6.47 -10.95
C GLY A 384 23.77 5.39 -10.91
N VAL A 385 23.18 4.98 -12.04
CA VAL A 385 22.11 3.95 -12.05
C VAL A 385 22.62 2.50 -11.99
N GLY A 386 23.94 2.30 -11.90
CA GLY A 386 24.56 0.98 -11.77
C GLY A 386 25.03 0.31 -13.07
N LYS A 387 25.12 1.04 -14.19
CA LYS A 387 25.61 0.52 -15.49
C LYS A 387 26.98 -0.17 -15.38
N SER A 388 27.95 0.52 -14.78
CA SER A 388 29.30 0.00 -14.54
C SER A 388 29.27 -1.28 -13.70
N TRP A 389 28.43 -1.30 -12.66
CA TRP A 389 28.26 -2.46 -11.78
C TRP A 389 27.68 -3.66 -12.53
N LEU A 390 26.67 -3.46 -13.38
CA LEU A 390 26.09 -4.51 -14.22
C LEU A 390 27.14 -5.11 -15.16
N LEU A 391 27.85 -4.26 -15.90
CA LEU A 391 28.90 -4.68 -16.84
C LEU A 391 30.04 -5.45 -16.15
N ALA A 392 30.53 -4.95 -15.00
CA ALA A 392 31.58 -5.62 -14.23
C ALA A 392 31.12 -7.00 -13.72
N ASN A 393 29.88 -7.13 -13.24
CA ASN A 393 29.35 -8.44 -12.81
C ASN A 393 29.18 -9.41 -13.97
N MET A 394 28.80 -8.93 -15.15
CA MET A 394 28.73 -9.77 -16.35
C MET A 394 30.13 -10.27 -16.73
N ALA A 395 31.12 -9.39 -16.75
CA ALA A 395 32.52 -9.74 -17.03
C ALA A 395 33.08 -10.75 -16.02
N LEU A 396 32.86 -10.53 -14.72
CA LEU A 396 33.35 -11.42 -13.66
C LEU A 396 32.71 -12.81 -13.72
N GLN A 397 31.44 -12.92 -14.13
CA GLN A 397 30.80 -14.21 -14.35
C GLN A 397 31.47 -14.98 -15.49
N ASP A 398 31.78 -14.31 -16.59
CA ASP A 398 32.47 -14.92 -17.73
C ASP A 398 33.90 -15.34 -17.37
N ILE A 399 34.65 -14.48 -16.69
CA ILE A 399 36.02 -14.80 -16.22
C ILE A 399 35.99 -16.05 -15.33
N LYS A 400 35.06 -16.12 -14.37
CA LYS A 400 34.90 -17.31 -13.50
C LYS A 400 34.45 -18.56 -14.26
N ALA A 401 33.71 -18.39 -15.36
CA ALA A 401 33.29 -19.47 -16.24
C ALA A 401 34.38 -19.91 -17.24
N GLY A 402 35.60 -19.36 -17.17
CA GLY A 402 36.68 -19.70 -18.10
C GLY A 402 36.59 -18.98 -19.45
N LYS A 403 35.67 -18.03 -19.62
CA LYS A 403 35.49 -17.28 -20.87
C LYS A 403 36.44 -16.08 -20.93
N GLY A 404 36.91 -15.75 -22.14
CA GLY A 404 37.68 -14.54 -22.39
C GLY A 404 36.79 -13.30 -22.43
N VAL A 405 37.26 -12.19 -21.87
CA VAL A 405 36.55 -10.90 -21.84
C VAL A 405 37.52 -9.79 -22.22
N CYS A 406 37.11 -8.94 -23.15
CA CYS A 406 37.77 -7.65 -23.39
C CYS A 406 36.88 -6.55 -22.80
N PHE A 407 37.44 -5.76 -21.89
CA PHE A 407 36.74 -4.67 -21.23
C PHE A 407 37.44 -3.36 -21.55
N ILE A 408 36.75 -2.49 -22.29
CA ILE A 408 37.26 -1.18 -22.68
C ILE A 408 36.45 -0.13 -21.92
N ASP A 409 37.10 0.58 -21.01
CA ASP A 409 36.47 1.63 -20.22
C ASP A 409 37.34 2.89 -20.24
N PRO A 410 36.80 4.05 -20.67
CA PRO A 410 37.49 5.33 -20.53
C PRO A 410 37.46 5.89 -19.09
N HIS A 411 36.85 5.17 -18.15
CA HIS A 411 36.71 5.51 -16.73
C HIS A 411 37.27 4.37 -15.85
N ASP A 412 36.81 4.29 -14.59
CA ASP A 412 37.47 3.48 -13.54
C ASP A 412 36.76 2.13 -13.24
N THR A 413 35.83 1.67 -14.09
CA THR A 413 35.07 0.42 -13.84
C THR A 413 35.98 -0.81 -13.92
N PHE A 414 37.08 -0.74 -14.67
CA PHE A 414 38.01 -1.86 -14.84
C PHE A 414 38.69 -2.25 -13.52
N GLU A 415 38.92 -1.30 -12.61
CA GLU A 415 39.51 -1.56 -11.29
C GLU A 415 38.66 -2.55 -10.50
N MET A 416 37.33 -2.40 -10.55
CA MET A 416 36.40 -3.32 -9.90
C MET A 416 36.52 -4.75 -10.41
N ILE A 417 36.85 -4.92 -11.69
CA ILE A 417 37.07 -6.22 -12.30
C ILE A 417 38.41 -6.78 -11.84
N LEU A 418 39.51 -6.02 -12.00
CA LEU A 418 40.87 -6.43 -11.65
C LEU A 418 41.00 -6.93 -10.21
N GLU A 419 40.42 -6.20 -9.25
CA GLU A 419 40.40 -6.58 -7.83
C GLU A 419 39.72 -7.93 -7.53
N ARG A 420 38.87 -8.40 -8.45
CA ARG A 420 37.98 -9.56 -8.27
C ARG A 420 38.29 -10.71 -9.23
N ILE A 421 39.35 -10.59 -10.04
CA ILE A 421 39.83 -11.69 -10.88
C ILE A 421 40.34 -12.81 -9.97
N PRO A 422 39.93 -14.08 -10.19
CA PRO A 422 40.43 -15.21 -9.42
C PRO A 422 41.96 -15.33 -9.52
N PRO A 423 42.68 -15.62 -8.42
CA PRO A 423 44.15 -15.71 -8.43
C PRO A 423 44.70 -16.67 -9.49
N GLU A 424 43.99 -17.77 -9.76
CA GLU A 424 44.36 -18.77 -10.76
C GLU A 424 44.30 -18.25 -12.22
N ARG A 425 43.69 -17.09 -12.46
CA ARG A 425 43.60 -16.42 -13.77
C ARG A 425 44.48 -15.17 -13.87
N ALA A 426 45.27 -14.84 -12.84
CA ALA A 426 46.04 -13.60 -12.81
C ALA A 426 47.04 -13.48 -13.98
N GLU A 427 47.64 -14.59 -14.40
CA GLU A 427 48.59 -14.65 -15.52
C GLU A 427 47.92 -14.47 -16.91
N ASP A 428 46.60 -14.61 -16.99
CA ASP A 428 45.85 -14.38 -18.24
C ASP A 428 45.52 -12.90 -18.46
N VAL A 429 45.78 -12.03 -17.47
CA VAL A 429 45.33 -10.65 -17.47
C VAL A 429 46.28 -9.77 -18.29
N ILE A 430 45.71 -9.15 -19.32
CA ILE A 430 46.38 -8.10 -20.09
C ILE A 430 45.78 -6.76 -19.68
N TYR A 431 46.56 -5.95 -18.96
CA TYR A 431 46.22 -4.57 -18.65
C TYR A 431 46.93 -3.65 -19.65
N PHE A 432 46.14 -2.96 -20.48
CA PHE A 432 46.63 -2.02 -21.48
C PHE A 432 46.17 -0.61 -21.14
N ASP A 433 47.11 0.23 -20.71
CA ASP A 433 46.90 1.65 -20.45
C ASP A 433 47.87 2.47 -21.31
N PRO A 434 47.39 3.17 -22.34
CA PRO A 434 48.25 3.95 -23.23
C PRO A 434 48.87 5.18 -22.56
N SER A 435 48.40 5.57 -21.36
CA SER A 435 48.96 6.66 -20.58
C SER A 435 50.10 6.22 -19.65
N MET A 436 50.27 4.91 -19.44
CA MET A 436 51.25 4.37 -18.50
C MET A 436 52.66 4.36 -19.10
N THR A 437 53.49 5.33 -18.69
CA THR A 437 54.87 5.49 -19.19
C THR A 437 55.88 4.55 -18.53
N ASP A 438 55.59 4.06 -17.32
CA ASP A 438 56.54 3.24 -16.55
C ASP A 438 56.58 1.77 -17.01
N ARG A 439 55.48 1.31 -17.63
CA ARG A 439 55.36 -0.04 -18.21
C ARG A 439 54.56 0.03 -19.52
N PRO A 440 55.12 0.66 -20.57
CA PRO A 440 54.41 0.84 -21.82
C PRO A 440 54.22 -0.51 -22.52
N MET A 441 53.00 -0.75 -23.01
CA MET A 441 52.69 -1.92 -23.84
C MET A 441 52.61 -1.47 -25.30
N GLY A 442 53.33 -2.17 -26.19
CA GLY A 442 53.30 -1.90 -27.61
C GLY A 442 52.00 -2.43 -28.24
N PHE A 443 51.35 -1.60 -29.03
CA PHE A 443 50.21 -2.00 -29.86
C PHE A 443 50.44 -1.52 -31.29
N ASN A 444 50.65 -2.45 -32.22
CA ASN A 444 50.87 -2.13 -33.62
C ASN A 444 49.58 -2.36 -34.42
N VAL A 445 48.89 -1.27 -34.74
CA VAL A 445 47.65 -1.30 -35.54
C VAL A 445 47.91 -1.82 -36.97
N MET A 446 49.17 -1.76 -37.44
CA MET A 446 49.59 -2.23 -38.77
C MET A 446 50.06 -3.69 -38.77
N GLU A 447 49.98 -4.39 -37.64
CA GLU A 447 50.48 -5.77 -37.54
C GLU A 447 49.71 -6.70 -38.50
N CYS A 448 50.46 -7.41 -39.34
CA CYS A 448 49.93 -8.34 -40.33
C CYS A 448 50.72 -9.65 -40.24
N GLU A 449 50.05 -10.79 -40.15
CA GLU A 449 50.69 -12.11 -40.17
C GLU A 449 50.94 -12.59 -41.61
N ARG A 450 50.11 -12.14 -42.55
CA ARG A 450 50.16 -12.53 -43.96
C ARG A 450 50.06 -11.32 -44.88
N GLU A 451 50.64 -11.41 -46.07
CA GLU A 451 50.60 -10.32 -47.04
C GLU A 451 49.20 -9.94 -47.51
N ASP A 452 48.29 -10.92 -47.64
CA ASP A 452 46.90 -10.69 -48.06
C ASP A 452 46.10 -9.83 -47.08
N GLN A 453 46.58 -9.65 -45.85
CA GLN A 453 45.95 -8.81 -44.83
C GLN A 453 46.35 -7.33 -44.95
N LYS A 454 47.48 -7.02 -45.60
CA LYS A 454 48.04 -5.64 -45.66
C LYS A 454 47.03 -4.65 -46.24
N ASP A 455 46.36 -5.02 -47.32
CA ASP A 455 45.37 -4.16 -47.99
C ASP A 455 44.16 -3.89 -47.09
N PHE A 456 43.69 -4.90 -46.36
CA PHE A 456 42.56 -4.78 -45.44
C PHE A 456 42.90 -3.91 -44.22
N VAL A 457 44.07 -4.11 -43.63
CA VAL A 457 44.56 -3.32 -42.48
C VAL A 457 44.76 -1.86 -42.89
N THR A 458 45.42 -1.62 -44.01
CA THR A 458 45.62 -0.27 -44.57
C THR A 458 44.27 0.42 -44.83
N SER A 459 43.34 -0.27 -45.48
CA SER A 459 41.98 0.24 -45.72
C SER A 459 41.21 0.54 -44.43
N SER A 460 41.37 -0.31 -43.41
CA SER A 460 40.71 -0.13 -42.11
C SER A 460 41.22 1.12 -41.40
N ILE A 461 42.52 1.38 -41.47
CA ILE A 461 43.16 2.55 -40.85
C ILE A 461 42.81 3.83 -41.61
N ILE A 462 42.81 3.80 -42.94
CA ILE A 462 42.33 4.93 -43.75
C ILE A 462 40.87 5.25 -43.38
N ASN A 463 40.00 4.24 -43.28
CA ASN A 463 38.62 4.43 -42.85
C ASN A 463 38.48 4.96 -41.42
N LEU A 464 39.35 4.54 -40.50
CA LEU A 464 39.42 5.08 -39.14
C LEU A 464 39.78 6.58 -39.17
N MET A 465 40.79 6.96 -39.98
CA MET A 465 41.21 8.35 -40.14
C MET A 465 40.09 9.20 -40.73
N TYR A 466 39.38 8.70 -41.74
CA TYR A 466 38.17 9.36 -42.25
C TYR A 466 37.14 9.57 -41.15
N LYS A 467 36.82 8.55 -40.35
CA LYS A 467 35.81 8.69 -39.29
C LYS A 467 36.21 9.68 -38.18
N LEU A 468 37.48 9.70 -37.80
CA LEU A 468 37.97 10.52 -36.69
C LEU A 468 38.25 11.97 -37.11
N TYR A 469 38.88 12.16 -38.26
CA TYR A 469 39.45 13.45 -38.67
C TYR A 469 38.76 14.09 -39.88
N ASP A 470 37.99 13.34 -40.67
CA ASP A 470 37.23 13.89 -41.80
C ASP A 470 35.87 13.21 -42.04
N PRO A 471 34.97 13.16 -41.04
CA PRO A 471 33.73 12.40 -41.12
C PRO A 471 32.79 12.89 -42.23
N TYR A 472 32.96 14.13 -42.68
CA TYR A 472 32.18 14.77 -43.75
C TYR A 472 32.93 14.84 -45.09
N LYS A 473 34.13 14.26 -45.20
CA LYS A 473 34.95 14.24 -46.42
C LYS A 473 35.21 15.64 -47.00
N THR A 474 35.56 16.57 -46.13
CA THR A 474 35.92 17.96 -46.42
C THR A 474 37.31 18.13 -47.05
N GLY A 475 38.10 17.05 -47.13
CA GLY A 475 39.41 17.02 -47.81
C GLY A 475 40.61 17.11 -46.86
N ILE A 476 40.40 16.89 -45.56
CA ILE A 476 41.49 16.80 -44.56
C ILE A 476 42.24 15.47 -44.73
N VAL A 477 41.52 14.39 -45.02
CA VAL A 477 42.07 13.08 -45.42
C VAL A 477 41.75 12.89 -46.91
N GLY A 478 42.77 12.71 -47.75
CA GLY A 478 42.60 12.68 -49.20
C GLY A 478 43.62 11.83 -49.93
N PRO A 479 43.57 11.76 -51.27
CA PRO A 479 44.35 10.82 -52.09
C PRO A 479 45.87 10.91 -51.87
N ARG A 480 46.37 12.10 -51.50
CA ARG A 480 47.78 12.27 -51.16
C ARG A 480 48.20 11.53 -49.88
N PHE A 481 47.31 11.43 -48.89
CA PHE A 481 47.53 10.70 -47.65
C PHE A 481 47.36 9.17 -47.85
N GLU A 482 46.48 8.76 -48.76
CA GLU A 482 46.26 7.34 -49.08
C GLU A 482 47.40 6.70 -49.89
N HIS A 483 48.18 7.51 -50.61
CA HIS A 483 49.22 7.08 -51.54
C HIS A 483 50.64 7.52 -51.17
N SER A 484 50.82 8.19 -50.03
CA SER A 484 52.11 8.54 -49.42
C SER A 484 52.52 7.49 -48.39
#